data_AF-A0A0R2BPG8-F1
#
_entry.id   AF-A0A0R2BPG8-F1
#
_cell.length_a   1.000
_cell.length_b   1.000
_cell.length_c   1.000
_cell.angle_alpha   90.00
_cell.angle_beta   90.00
_cell.angle_gamma   90.00
#
_symmetry.space_group_name_H-M   'P 1'
#
loop_
_entity.id
_entity.type
_entity.pdbx_description
1 polymer ?
#
loop_
_entity_poly.entity_id
_entity_poly.type
_entity_poly.pdbx_seq_one_letter_code
_entity_poly.pdbx_strand_id
1 'polypeptide(L)' 'MPKKVNVNYVKEVIHELYNSLAERPEKSSALLDILDVLAQVYKKIDQEEYPEYLVDRLVKYIYIWSVLIIGSAF' A
#
# COMPACT_ATOMS: atom_id res chain seq x y z
N MET A 1 0.94 -13.19 20.16
CA MET A 1 -0.28 -12.38 19.93
C MET A 1 -0.04 -11.52 18.70
N PRO A 2 -0.95 -11.47 17.71
CA PRO A 2 -0.85 -10.48 16.65
C PRO A 2 -0.84 -9.09 17.28
N LYS A 3 0.06 -8.24 16.82
CA LYS A 3 0.18 -6.86 17.29
C LYS A 3 -1.08 -6.13 16.81
N LYS A 4 -1.88 -5.59 17.74
CA LYS A 4 -3.10 -4.87 17.38
C LYS A 4 -2.75 -3.69 16.49
N VAL A 5 -3.23 -3.71 15.25
CA VAL A 5 -3.01 -2.62 14.29
C VAL A 5 -3.90 -1.43 14.66
N ASN A 6 -3.33 -0.22 14.62
CA ASN A 6 -4.10 1.01 14.69
C ASN A 6 -4.62 1.35 13.29
N VAL A 7 -5.88 1.02 13.02
CA VAL A 7 -6.50 1.19 11.71
C VAL A 7 -6.52 2.66 11.25
N ASN A 8 -6.80 3.60 12.16
CA ASN A 8 -6.82 5.03 11.82
C ASN A 8 -5.45 5.52 11.36
N TYR A 9 -4.41 5.15 12.10
CA TYR A 9 -3.04 5.50 11.73
C TYR A 9 -2.63 4.87 10.39
N VAL A 10 -3.02 3.61 10.13
CA VAL A 10 -2.75 2.97 8.84
C VAL A 10 -3.47 3.71 7.70
N LYS A 11 -4.70 4.16 7.89
CA LYS A 11 -5.44 4.92 6.89
C LYS A 11 -4.80 6.27 6.59
N GLU A 12 -4.31 6.97 7.61
CA GLU A 12 -3.54 8.21 7.44
C GLU A 12 -2.30 7.97 6.58
N VAL A 13 -1.49 6.97 6.93
CA VAL A 13 -0.28 6.61 6.17
C VAL A 13 -0.59 6.21 4.72
N ILE A 14 -1.64 5.42 4.49
CA ILE A 14 -2.07 5.04 3.14
C ILE A 14 -2.50 6.28 2.34
N HIS A 15 -3.24 7.19 2.97
CA HIS A 15 -3.71 8.41 2.31
C HIS A 15 -2.56 9.32 1.90
N GLU A 16 -1.60 9.56 2.81
CA GLU A 16 -0.40 10.35 2.53
C GLU A 16 0.44 9.74 1.41
N LEU A 17 0.68 8.42 1.46
CA LEU A 17 1.44 7.71 0.43
C LEU A 17 0.72 7.75 -0.92
N TYR A 18 -0.59 7.51 -0.95
CA TYR A 18 -1.38 7.57 -2.17
C TYR A 18 -1.27 8.95 -2.82
N ASN A 19 -1.47 10.03 -2.04
CA ASN A 19 -1.40 11.39 -2.58
C ASN A 19 0.00 11.71 -3.14
N SER A 20 1.06 11.38 -2.39
CA SER A 20 2.45 11.58 -2.83
C SER A 20 2.77 10.84 -4.14
N LEU A 21 2.25 9.63 -4.31
CA LEU A 21 2.43 8.83 -5.53
C LEU A 21 1.56 9.34 -6.69
N ALA A 22 0.33 9.77 -6.41
CA ALA A 22 -0.63 10.26 -7.40
C ALA A 22 -0.20 11.58 -8.05
N GLU A 23 0.54 12.42 -7.31
CA GLU A 23 1.09 13.69 -7.81
C GLU A 23 2.20 13.52 -8.86
N ARG A 24 2.76 12.31 -9.01
CA ARG A 24 3.83 12.07 -9.99
C ARG A 24 3.31 12.27 -11.42
N PRO A 25 4.01 13.04 -12.27
CA PRO A 25 3.57 13.36 -13.62
C PRO A 25 3.56 12.12 -14.52
N GLU A 26 4.58 11.27 -14.40
CA GLU A 26 4.66 9.99 -15.09
C GLU A 26 4.05 8.89 -14.23
N LYS A 27 3.10 8.16 -14.82
CA LYS A 27 2.44 7.02 -14.17
C LYS A 27 2.68 5.76 -14.99
N SER A 28 3.69 5.00 -14.58
CA SER A 28 3.89 3.64 -15.10
C SER A 28 2.71 2.76 -14.70
N SER A 29 2.49 1.66 -15.43
CA SER A 29 1.50 0.64 -15.05
C SER A 29 1.72 0.16 -13.62
N ALA A 30 2.98 -0.07 -13.23
CA ALA A 30 3.36 -0.43 -11.86
C ALA A 30 2.90 0.60 -10.82
N LEU A 31 3.06 1.89 -11.11
CA LEU A 31 2.61 2.95 -10.20
C LEU A 31 1.08 2.98 -10.08
N LEU A 32 0.36 2.80 -11.20
CA LEU A 32 -1.09 2.69 -11.20
C LEU A 32 -1.59 1.50 -10.37
N ASP A 33 -0.95 0.35 -10.51
CA ASP A 33 -1.28 -0.85 -9.73
C ASP A 33 -1.08 -0.61 -8.23
N ILE A 34 -0.02 0.10 -7.83
CA ILE A 34 0.22 0.47 -6.43
C ILE A 34 -0.88 1.41 -5.91
N LEU A 35 -1.24 2.44 -6.69
CA LEU A 35 -2.31 3.37 -6.31
C LEU A 35 -3.64 2.63 -6.11
N ASP A 36 -3.97 1.68 -7.00
CA ASP A 36 -5.17 0.87 -6.89
C ASP A 36 -5.16 -0.03 -5.65
N VAL A 37 -4.04 -0.68 -5.33
CA VAL A 37 -3.94 -1.50 -4.11
C VAL A 37 -4.05 -0.65 -2.84
N LEU A 38 -3.41 0.53 -2.81
CA LEU A 38 -3.54 1.47 -1.68
C LEU A 38 -5.01 1.90 -1.48
N ALA A 39 -5.70 2.28 -2.55
CA ALA A 39 -7.11 2.67 -2.49
C ALA A 39 -8.02 1.51 -2.05
N GLN A 40 -7.74 0.28 -2.49
CA GLN A 40 -8.48 -0.91 -2.08
C GLN A 40 -8.32 -1.21 -0.59
N VAL A 41 -7.09 -1.14 -0.07
CA VAL A 41 -6.83 -1.40 1.36
C VAL A 41 -7.47 -0.32 2.23
N TYR A 42 -7.34 0.95 1.85
CA TYR A 42 -7.97 2.07 2.56
C TYR A 42 -9.49 1.88 2.75
N LYS A 43 -10.18 1.36 1.72
CA LYS A 43 -11.63 1.14 1.74
C LYS A 43 -12.05 -0.08 2.56
N LYS A 44 -11.20 -1.10 2.66
CA LYS A 44 -11.55 -2.40 3.25
C LYS A 44 -11.12 -2.55 4.71
N ILE A 45 -10.05 -1.88 5.13
CA ILE A 45 -9.40 -2.13 6.42
C ILE A 45 -10.31 -1.92 7.65
N ASP A 46 -11.30 -1.03 7.58
CA ASP A 46 -12.27 -0.80 8.67
C ASP A 46 -13.24 -1.97 8.87
N GLN A 47 -13.39 -2.83 7.86
CA GLN A 47 -14.35 -3.93 7.82
C GLN A 47 -13.68 -5.30 8.02
N GLU A 48 -12.35 -5.35 8.07
CA GLU A 48 -11.61 -6.59 8.26
C GLU A 48 -11.60 -7.03 9.71
N GLU A 49 -11.91 -8.31 9.95
CA GLU A 49 -11.84 -8.93 11.28
C GLU A 49 -10.39 -8.98 11.81
N TYR A 50 -9.43 -9.14 10.89
CA TYR A 50 -7.99 -9.23 11.18
C TYR A 50 -7.19 -8.28 10.27
N PRO A 51 -7.26 -6.95 10.51
CA PRO A 51 -6.63 -5.95 9.65
C PRO A 51 -5.11 -6.11 9.54
N GLU A 52 -4.45 -6.75 10.51
CA GLU A 52 -3.02 -7.06 10.49
C GLU A 52 -2.60 -7.90 9.28
N TYR A 53 -3.41 -8.86 8.83
CA TYR A 53 -3.09 -9.68 7.67
C TYR A 53 -3.25 -8.88 6.37
N LEU A 54 -4.21 -7.95 6.31
CA LEU A 54 -4.37 -7.07 5.16
C LEU A 54 -3.19 -6.10 5.05
N VAL A 55 -2.74 -5.53 6.18
CA VAL A 55 -1.57 -4.64 6.23
C VAL A 55 -0.28 -5.39 5.88
N ASP A 56 -0.07 -6.59 6.40
CA ASP A 56 1.10 -7.42 6.05
C ASP A 56 1.15 -7.72 4.55
N ARG A 57 0.01 -8.06 3.93
CA ARG A 57 -0.08 -8.24 2.47
C ARG A 57 0.23 -6.97 1.69
N LEU A 58 -0.26 -5.81 2.14
CA LEU A 58 0.05 -4.52 1.52
C LEU A 58 1.55 -4.23 1.54
N VAL A 59 2.19 -4.39 2.71
CA VAL A 59 3.62 -4.14 2.87
C VAL A 59 4.44 -5.06 1.97
N LYS A 60 4.10 -6.35 1.92
CA LYS A 60 4.77 -7.32 1.04
C LYS A 60 4.60 -6.96 -0.44
N TYR A 61 3.41 -6.54 -0.85
CA TYR A 61 3.15 -6.09 -2.21
C TYR A 61 4.07 -4.91 -2.57
N ILE A 62 4.06 -3.84 -1.76
CA ILE A 62 4.89 -2.65 -1.98
C ILE A 62 6.39 -3.01 -2.00
N TYR A 63 6.84 -3.91 -1.11
CA TYR A 63 8.23 -4.33 -1.06
C TYR A 63 8.67 -5.09 -2.33
N ILE A 64 7.85 -6.05 -2.79
CA ILE A 64 8.11 -6.79 -4.03
C ILE A 64 8.20 -5.83 -5.22
N TRP A 65 7.27 -4.88 -5.33
CA TRP A 65 7.33 -3.87 -6.38
C TRP A 65 8.57 -3.00 -6.30
N SER A 66 8.96 -2.58 -5.09
CA SER A 66 10.18 -1.79 -4.88
C SER A 66 11.42 -2.54 -5.35
N VAL A 67 11.51 -3.84 -5.05
CA VAL A 67 12.63 -4.70 -5.47
C VAL A 67 12.61 -4.95 -6.99
N LEU A 68 11.44 -5.15 -7.60
CA LEU A 68 11.33 -5.36 -9.05
C LEU A 68 11.76 -4.13 -9.86
N ILE A 69 11.42 -2.93 -9.38
CA ILE A 69 11.83 -1.67 -10.04
C ILE A 69 13.35 -1.46 -9.97
N ILE A 70 13.97 -1.77 -8.81
CA ILE A 70 15.42 -1.63 -8.64
C ILE A 70 16.18 -2.74 -9.41
N GLY A 71 15.62 -3.96 -9.47
CA GLY A 71 16.20 -5.08 -10.20
C GLY A 71 16.20 -4.90 -11.73
N SER A 72 15.23 -4.15 -12.27
CA SER A 72 15.22 -3.77 -13.70
C SER A 72 16.19 -2.65 -14.07
N ALA A 73 16.90 -2.07 -13.10
CA ALA A 73 17.91 -1.03 -13.32
C ALA A 73 19.36 -1.58 -13.42
N PHE A 74 19.53 -2.91 -13.44
CA PHE A 74 20.82 -3.60 -13.59
C PHE A 74 20.79 -4.61 -14.74
#